data_AF-A0A3M9ZKK1-F1
#
_entry.id   AF-A0A3M9ZKK1-F1
#
_cell.length_a   1.000
_cell.length_b   1.000
_cell.length_c   1.000
_cell.angle_alpha   90.00
_cell.angle_beta   90.00
_cell.angle_gamma   90.00
#
_symmetry.space_group_name_H-M   'P 1'
#
loop_
_entity.id
_entity.type
_entity.pdbx_description
1 polymer ?
#
loop_
_entity_poly.entity_id
_entity_poly.type
_entity_poly.pdbx_seq_one_letter_code
_entity_poly.pdbx_strand_id
1 'polypeptide(L)'
;MGSESILCPHCAVGTAVEFDMLGAQYMYIKRDGGKERYSISHGYCQNPACGRLVIRLNKETDSGAYTARYVVPLHGRRAKFDGIPPGLADDYEQACAVLDTSPAASAALARRCLQRVIREHFGIKEPRLYDEIKKASELAALPRYLADGLERVREIGNLAAHPAHDTRIGVIVDVEREEAEWTLEILESLFKHCYVDPSEYERRTSKLREKLDRTRADSKNSQAPAEEAVLQNRASQA
;
A
#
# COMPACT_ATOMS: atom_id res chain seq x y z
N MET A 1 -25.20 -18.92 -25.12
CA MET A 1 -24.12 -18.00 -24.70
C MET A 1 -23.13 -17.97 -25.83
N GLY A 2 -22.89 -16.82 -26.45
CA GLY A 2 -21.98 -16.70 -27.59
C GLY A 2 -20.60 -16.25 -27.12
N SER A 3 -19.55 -16.92 -27.60
CA SER A 3 -18.18 -16.46 -27.42
C SER A 3 -17.96 -15.13 -28.15
N GLU A 4 -17.42 -14.12 -27.47
CA GLU A 4 -17.18 -12.80 -28.05
C GLU A 4 -15.67 -12.57 -28.21
N SER A 5 -15.24 -12.13 -29.39
CA SER A 5 -13.85 -11.79 -29.66
C SER A 5 -13.53 -10.40 -29.14
N ILE A 6 -12.61 -10.30 -28.18
CA ILE A 6 -12.20 -9.04 -27.56
C ILE A 6 -10.68 -8.91 -27.58
N LEU A 7 -10.18 -7.68 -27.43
CA LEU A 7 -8.81 -7.46 -27.00
C LEU A 7 -8.76 -7.65 -25.48
N CYS A 8 -8.00 -8.63 -24.99
CA CYS A 8 -7.91 -8.89 -23.55
C CYS A 8 -7.37 -7.65 -22.82
N PRO A 9 -8.07 -7.12 -21.80
CA PRO A 9 -7.60 -5.93 -21.07
C PRO A 9 -6.35 -6.19 -20.22
N HIS A 10 -5.94 -7.46 -20.06
CA HIS A 10 -4.75 -7.85 -19.28
C HIS A 10 -3.50 -8.02 -20.14
N CYS A 11 -3.61 -8.69 -21.29
CA CYS A 11 -2.46 -9.04 -22.13
C CYS A 11 -2.47 -8.38 -23.52
N ALA A 12 -3.51 -7.61 -23.84
CA ALA A 12 -3.71 -6.98 -25.15
C ALA A 12 -3.69 -7.96 -26.35
N VAL A 13 -3.89 -9.26 -26.11
CA VAL A 13 -4.01 -10.27 -27.16
C VAL A 13 -5.49 -10.46 -27.51
N GLY A 14 -5.79 -10.60 -28.81
CA GLY A 14 -7.12 -10.96 -29.28
C GLY A 14 -7.51 -12.35 -28.78
N THR A 15 -8.64 -12.45 -28.09
CA THR A 15 -9.09 -13.69 -27.44
C THR A 15 -10.61 -13.80 -27.52
N ALA A 16 -11.13 -15.01 -27.67
CA ALA A 16 -12.55 -15.28 -27.54
C ALA A 16 -12.88 -15.47 -26.06
N VAL A 17 -13.80 -14.69 -25.50
CA VAL A 17 -14.25 -14.83 -24.11
C VAL A 17 -15.72 -15.21 -24.10
N GLU A 18 -16.04 -16.30 -23.40
CA GLU A 18 -17.41 -16.62 -23.04
C GLU A 18 -17.77 -15.84 -21.79
N PHE A 19 -18.64 -14.85 -21.94
CA PHE A 19 -19.11 -14.04 -20.83
C PHE A 19 -20.36 -14.65 -20.21
N ASP A 20 -20.31 -14.86 -18.90
CA ASP A 20 -21.46 -15.20 -18.08
C ASP A 20 -21.86 -14.02 -17.20
N MET A 21 -23.16 -13.86 -16.97
CA MET A 21 -23.70 -12.78 -16.14
C MET A 21 -23.67 -13.20 -14.68
N LEU A 22 -23.09 -12.36 -13.82
CA LEU A 22 -22.88 -12.67 -12.41
C LEU A 22 -24.20 -12.49 -11.63
N GLY A 23 -25.08 -13.49 -11.73
CA GLY A 23 -26.45 -13.43 -11.23
C GLY A 23 -27.31 -12.43 -12.02
N ALA A 24 -28.63 -12.62 -12.06
CA ALA A 24 -29.57 -11.65 -12.63
C ALA A 24 -29.73 -10.42 -11.70
N GLN A 25 -28.64 -9.88 -11.17
CA GLN A 25 -28.62 -8.73 -10.28
C GLN A 25 -28.34 -7.48 -11.11
N TYR A 26 -29.39 -6.71 -11.34
CA TYR A 26 -29.31 -5.41 -11.97
C TYR A 26 -29.24 -4.33 -10.90
N MET A 27 -28.26 -3.44 -11.03
CA MET A 27 -28.28 -2.19 -10.27
C MET A 27 -29.05 -1.16 -11.08
N TYR A 28 -30.13 -0.64 -10.49
CA TYR A 28 -30.93 0.42 -11.09
C TYR A 28 -30.55 1.75 -10.45
N ILE A 29 -30.10 2.69 -11.26
CA ILE A 29 -29.78 4.05 -10.81
C ILE A 29 -30.76 5.00 -11.49
N LYS A 30 -31.43 5.83 -10.68
CA LYS A 30 -32.20 6.97 -11.18
C LYS A 30 -31.36 8.23 -10.98
N ARG A 31 -30.95 8.88 -12.07
CA ARG A 31 -30.19 10.14 -12.04
C ARG A 31 -30.80 11.09 -13.05
N ASP A 32 -31.07 12.32 -12.63
CA ASP A 32 -31.58 13.41 -13.47
C ASP A 32 -32.80 13.05 -14.36
N GLY A 33 -33.72 12.23 -13.83
CA GLY A 33 -34.95 11.84 -14.51
C GLY A 33 -34.84 10.62 -15.46
N GLY A 34 -33.64 10.10 -15.71
CA GLY A 34 -33.43 8.86 -16.47
C GLY A 34 -33.21 7.65 -15.57
N LYS A 35 -33.59 6.45 -16.03
CA LYS A 35 -33.20 5.17 -15.44
C LYS A 35 -32.03 4.58 -16.21
N GLU A 36 -31.04 4.13 -15.44
CA GLU A 36 -29.88 3.41 -15.93
C GLU A 36 -29.86 2.03 -15.28
N ARG A 37 -29.62 1.00 -16.10
CA ARG A 37 -29.49 -0.40 -15.69
C ARG A 37 -28.04 -0.83 -15.84
N TYR A 38 -27.45 -1.30 -14.76
CA TYR A 38 -26.10 -1.85 -14.76
C TYR A 38 -26.12 -3.35 -14.49
N SER A 39 -25.25 -4.10 -15.18
CA SER A 39 -25.00 -5.52 -14.90
C SER A 39 -23.51 -5.84 -14.99
N ILE A 40 -23.09 -6.89 -14.30
CA ILE A 40 -21.71 -7.37 -14.33
C ILE A 40 -21.68 -8.71 -15.08
N SER A 41 -20.83 -8.79 -16.09
CA SER A 41 -20.51 -10.06 -16.76
C SER A 41 -19.03 -10.38 -16.57
N HIS A 42 -18.70 -11.66 -16.54
CA HIS A 42 -17.35 -12.14 -16.30
C HIS A 42 -17.01 -13.29 -17.25
N GLY A 43 -15.72 -13.51 -17.48
CA GLY A 43 -15.22 -14.63 -18.27
C GLY A 43 -13.71 -14.73 -18.11
N TYR A 44 -13.07 -15.68 -18.79
CA TYR A 44 -11.62 -15.87 -18.70
C TYR A 44 -10.95 -15.66 -20.05
N CYS A 45 -9.77 -15.03 -20.01
CA CYS A 45 -8.91 -14.92 -21.19
C CYS A 45 -8.45 -16.32 -21.62
N GLN A 46 -8.70 -16.69 -22.88
CA GLN A 46 -8.32 -18.01 -23.42
C GLN A 46 -6.86 -18.09 -23.87
N ASN A 47 -6.09 -17.00 -23.76
CA ASN A 47 -4.64 -17.06 -23.95
C ASN A 47 -4.02 -17.86 -22.78
N PRO A 48 -3.36 -19.01 -23.04
CA PRO A 48 -2.77 -19.85 -21.99
C PRO A 48 -1.71 -19.12 -21.15
N ALA A 49 -1.01 -18.13 -21.74
CA ALA A 49 -0.03 -17.31 -21.02
C ALA A 49 -0.70 -16.27 -20.09
N CYS A 50 -1.99 -15.99 -20.26
CA CYS A 50 -2.72 -15.01 -19.46
C CYS A 50 -3.69 -15.69 -18.48
N GLY A 51 -4.71 -16.39 -18.96
CA GLY A 51 -5.70 -17.11 -18.14
C GLY A 51 -6.50 -16.25 -17.13
N ARG A 52 -6.34 -14.92 -17.13
CA ARG A 52 -6.90 -14.03 -16.09
C ARG A 52 -8.40 -13.81 -16.28
N LEU A 53 -9.07 -13.54 -15.15
CA LEU A 53 -10.48 -13.15 -15.09
C LEU A 53 -10.70 -11.79 -15.75
N VAL A 54 -11.59 -11.73 -16.73
CA VAL A 54 -12.05 -10.51 -17.38
C VAL A 54 -13.42 -10.14 -16.81
N ILE A 55 -13.55 -8.96 -16.21
CA ILE A 55 -14.81 -8.44 -15.72
C ILE A 55 -15.27 -7.31 -16.63
N ARG A 56 -16.56 -7.26 -16.93
CA ARG A 56 -17.18 -6.26 -17.79
C ARG A 56 -18.41 -5.67 -17.10
N LEU A 57 -18.42 -4.36 -16.95
CA LEU A 57 -19.56 -3.59 -16.47
C LEU A 57 -20.38 -3.13 -17.68
N ASN A 58 -21.61 -3.62 -17.77
CA ASN A 58 -22.55 -3.25 -18.82
C ASN A 58 -23.48 -2.17 -18.26
N LYS A 59 -23.76 -1.15 -19.07
CA LYS A 59 -24.70 -0.07 -18.78
C LYS A 59 -25.69 0.04 -19.92
N GLU A 60 -26.97 0.15 -19.55
CA GLU A 60 -28.07 0.36 -20.47
C GLU A 60 -28.94 1.52 -19.98
N THR A 61 -29.34 2.40 -20.89
CA THR A 61 -30.17 3.56 -20.59
C THR A 61 -31.61 3.35 -21.06
N ASP A 62 -32.54 4.17 -20.57
CA ASP A 62 -33.95 4.17 -21.05
C ASP A 62 -34.09 4.38 -22.57
N SER A 63 -33.15 5.05 -23.22
CA SER A 63 -33.10 5.21 -24.68
C SER A 63 -32.68 3.93 -25.43
N GLY A 64 -32.38 2.84 -24.71
CA GLY A 64 -31.84 1.60 -25.27
C GLY A 64 -30.35 1.65 -25.61
N ALA A 65 -29.64 2.72 -25.25
CA ALA A 65 -28.20 2.80 -25.51
C ALA A 65 -27.45 1.85 -24.58
N TYR A 66 -26.64 0.98 -25.18
CA TYR A 66 -25.83 -0.03 -24.48
C TYR A 66 -24.35 0.32 -24.55
N THR A 67 -23.68 0.36 -23.40
CA THR A 67 -22.24 0.55 -23.30
C THR A 67 -21.63 -0.50 -22.40
N ALA A 68 -20.43 -0.97 -22.74
CA ALA A 68 -19.68 -1.90 -21.93
C ALA A 68 -18.29 -1.33 -21.63
N ARG A 69 -17.84 -1.48 -20.39
CA ARG A 69 -16.47 -1.13 -19.97
C ARG A 69 -15.84 -2.34 -19.30
N TYR A 70 -14.60 -2.64 -19.68
CA TYR A 70 -13.82 -3.65 -18.95
C TYR A 70 -13.42 -3.08 -17.60
N VAL A 71 -13.71 -3.85 -16.56
CA VAL A 71 -13.26 -3.58 -15.20
C VAL A 71 -12.11 -4.54 -14.95
N VAL A 72 -10.91 -4.00 -14.93
CA VAL A 72 -9.76 -4.74 -14.43
C VAL A 72 -9.71 -4.41 -12.94
N PRO A 73 -9.86 -5.39 -12.03
CA PRO A 73 -9.55 -5.17 -10.62
C PRO A 73 -8.10 -4.74 -10.58
N LEU A 74 -7.86 -3.46 -10.32
CA LEU A 74 -6.56 -2.88 -10.60
C LEU A 74 -5.47 -3.54 -9.76
N HIS A 75 -5.75 -3.97 -8.52
CA HIS A 75 -4.74 -4.56 -7.63
C HIS A 75 -5.38 -5.43 -6.54
N GLY A 76 -4.63 -6.40 -6.01
CA GLY A 76 -4.76 -6.75 -4.60
C GLY A 76 -4.31 -5.53 -3.78
N ARG A 77 -5.19 -4.97 -2.95
CA ARG A 77 -4.85 -3.78 -2.14
C ARG A 77 -3.64 -4.09 -1.24
N ARG A 78 -2.44 -3.62 -1.63
CA ARG A 78 -1.31 -3.46 -0.71
C ARG A 78 -1.62 -2.34 0.29
N ALA A 79 -0.95 -2.35 1.44
CA ALA A 79 -1.25 -1.44 2.54
C ALA A 79 -1.14 0.02 2.10
N LYS A 80 -2.12 0.85 2.48
CA LYS A 80 -2.00 2.31 2.43
C LYS A 80 -1.44 2.80 3.76
N PHE A 81 -0.53 3.76 3.71
CA PHE A 81 0.11 4.32 4.90
C PHE A 81 -0.39 5.74 5.13
N ASP A 82 -1.08 5.94 6.25
CA ASP A 82 -1.38 7.26 6.77
C ASP A 82 -0.20 7.75 7.61
N GLY A 83 0.17 9.03 7.50
CA GLY A 83 1.23 9.63 8.32
C GLY A 83 2.66 9.48 7.78
N ILE A 84 2.82 9.06 6.52
CA ILE A 84 4.09 9.16 5.79
C ILE A 84 4.14 10.46 4.96
N PRO A 85 5.34 10.98 4.62
CA PRO A 85 5.47 12.12 3.70
C PRO A 85 4.73 11.89 2.38
N PRO A 86 3.94 12.86 1.87
CA PRO A 86 3.10 12.67 0.68
C PRO A 86 3.87 12.18 -0.54
N GLY A 87 5.06 12.73 -0.77
CA GLY A 87 5.88 12.30 -1.90
C GLY A 87 6.35 10.84 -1.82
N LEU A 88 6.52 10.27 -0.62
CA LEU A 88 6.86 8.85 -0.46
C LEU A 88 5.63 7.97 -0.69
N ALA A 89 4.46 8.42 -0.22
CA ALA A 89 3.19 7.75 -0.48
C ALA A 89 2.92 7.65 -1.99
N ASP A 90 3.06 8.76 -2.71
CA ASP A 90 2.82 8.80 -4.16
C ASP A 90 3.77 7.87 -4.94
N ASP A 91 5.07 7.89 -4.61
CA ASP A 91 6.06 7.00 -5.26
C ASP A 91 5.75 5.52 -4.99
N TYR A 92 5.32 5.17 -3.77
CA TYR A 92 4.94 3.82 -3.40
C TYR A 92 3.62 3.37 -4.04
N GLU A 93 2.61 4.24 -4.08
CA GLU A 93 1.34 3.95 -4.73
C GLU A 93 1.53 3.72 -6.24
N GLN A 94 2.39 4.50 -6.89
CA GLN A 94 2.76 4.28 -8.29
C GLN A 94 3.49 2.93 -8.48
N ALA A 95 4.41 2.58 -7.58
CA ALA A 95 5.12 1.30 -7.64
C ALA A 95 4.15 0.11 -7.51
N CYS A 96 3.19 0.19 -6.59
CA CYS A 96 2.12 -0.81 -6.45
C CYS A 96 1.25 -0.86 -7.70
N ALA A 97 0.92 0.31 -8.28
CA ALA A 97 0.01 0.42 -9.41
C ALA A 97 0.49 -0.32 -10.66
N VAL A 98 1.80 -0.48 -10.83
CA VAL A 98 2.39 -1.11 -12.02
C VAL A 98 2.93 -2.51 -11.77
N LEU A 99 2.81 -3.07 -10.56
CA LEU A 99 3.34 -4.39 -10.22
C LEU A 99 2.89 -5.49 -11.19
N ASP A 100 1.58 -5.58 -11.45
CA ASP A 100 0.99 -6.60 -12.31
C ASP A 100 1.22 -6.38 -13.81
N THR A 101 1.51 -5.13 -14.19
CA THR A 101 1.66 -4.69 -15.58
C THR A 101 3.12 -4.70 -16.01
N SER A 102 4.03 -4.35 -15.11
CA SER A 102 5.47 -4.34 -15.31
C SER A 102 6.19 -4.45 -13.95
N PRO A 103 6.54 -5.68 -13.53
CA PRO A 103 7.37 -5.90 -12.34
C PRO A 103 8.68 -5.10 -12.35
N ALA A 104 9.34 -4.98 -13.50
CA ALA A 104 10.54 -4.17 -13.66
C ALA A 104 10.30 -2.68 -13.35
N ALA A 105 9.20 -2.10 -13.85
CA ALA A 105 8.85 -0.70 -13.54
C ALA A 105 8.50 -0.54 -12.05
N SER A 106 7.78 -1.51 -11.48
CA SER A 106 7.44 -1.52 -10.05
C SER A 106 8.69 -1.54 -9.18
N ALA A 107 9.64 -2.43 -9.46
CA ALA A 107 10.90 -2.52 -8.74
C ALA A 107 11.73 -1.23 -8.87
N ALA A 108 11.77 -0.60 -10.05
CA ALA A 108 12.47 0.67 -10.24
C ALA A 108 11.86 1.81 -9.42
N LEU A 109 10.52 1.94 -9.41
CA LEU A 109 9.80 2.93 -8.62
C LEU A 109 9.95 2.66 -7.11
N ALA A 110 9.84 1.40 -6.69
CA ALA A 110 10.03 1.00 -5.30
C ALA A 110 11.46 1.30 -4.80
N ARG A 111 12.49 1.04 -5.62
CA ARG A 111 13.89 1.41 -5.32
C ARG A 111 14.10 2.91 -5.21
N ARG A 112 13.47 3.70 -6.08
CA ARG A 112 13.48 5.17 -5.98
C ARG A 112 12.84 5.64 -4.68
N CYS A 113 11.71 5.07 -4.31
CA CYS A 113 11.04 5.38 -3.05
C CYS A 113 11.91 5.00 -1.84
N LEU A 114 12.51 3.80 -1.86
CA LEU A 114 13.44 3.32 -0.84
C LEU A 114 14.65 4.26 -0.67
N GLN A 115 15.25 4.69 -1.78
CA GLN A 115 16.35 5.65 -1.77
C GLN A 115 15.96 6.94 -1.04
N ARG A 116 14.74 7.45 -1.29
CA ARG A 116 14.23 8.64 -0.62
C ARG A 116 14.02 8.41 0.86
N VAL A 117 13.46 7.28 1.28
CA VAL A 117 13.37 6.91 2.70
C VAL A 117 14.76 6.94 3.34
N ILE A 118 15.76 6.32 2.71
CA ILE A 118 17.11 6.26 3.25
C ILE A 118 17.74 7.65 3.41
N ARG A 119 17.57 8.52 2.40
CA ARG A 119 18.13 9.87 2.42
C ARG A 119 17.38 10.82 3.34
N GLU A 120 16.06 10.79 3.32
CA GLU A 120 15.19 11.74 4.03
C GLU A 120 15.04 11.37 5.51
N HIS A 121 14.93 10.07 5.84
CA HIS A 121 14.76 9.61 7.22
C HIS A 121 16.07 9.29 7.93
N PHE A 122 16.98 8.54 7.28
CA PHE A 122 18.24 8.13 7.90
C PHE A 122 19.41 9.08 7.62
N GLY A 123 19.24 10.04 6.69
CA GLY A 123 20.29 11.01 6.35
C GLY A 123 21.49 10.42 5.61
N ILE A 124 21.40 9.18 5.13
CA ILE A 124 22.48 8.48 4.43
C ILE A 124 22.45 8.90 2.96
N LYS A 125 23.59 9.40 2.45
CA LYS A 125 23.74 9.84 1.06
C LYS A 125 25.02 9.26 0.47
N GLU A 126 24.86 8.32 -0.46
CA GLU A 126 25.98 7.74 -1.21
C GLU A 126 25.76 7.92 -2.72
N PRO A 127 26.81 7.76 -3.54
CA PRO A 127 26.71 7.90 -4.99
C PRO A 127 25.77 6.87 -5.64
N ARG A 128 25.66 5.67 -5.06
CA ARG A 128 24.84 4.57 -5.59
C ARG A 128 23.88 4.08 -4.52
N LEU A 129 22.63 3.78 -4.90
CA LEU A 129 21.64 3.19 -4.01
C LEU A 129 22.15 1.90 -3.34
N TYR A 130 22.95 1.11 -4.05
CA TYR A 130 23.62 -0.07 -3.50
C TYR A 130 24.44 0.22 -2.23
N ASP A 131 25.20 1.32 -2.25
CA ASP A 131 26.03 1.73 -1.11
C ASP A 131 25.16 2.32 0.02
N GLU A 132 24.07 3.01 -0.33
CA GLU A 132 23.10 3.55 0.63
C GLU A 132 22.37 2.44 1.39
N ILE A 133 21.92 1.40 0.68
CA ILE A 133 21.26 0.25 1.29
C ILE A 133 22.21 -0.49 2.21
N LYS A 134 23.47 -0.68 1.78
CA LYS A 134 24.49 -1.31 2.63
C LYS A 134 24.64 -0.54 3.95
N LYS A 135 24.86 0.77 3.89
CA LYS A 135 24.99 1.61 5.11
C LYS A 135 23.71 1.61 5.95
N ALA A 136 22.54 1.62 5.32
CA ALA A 136 21.27 1.55 6.03
C ALA A 136 21.12 0.21 6.77
N SER A 137 21.49 -0.92 6.17
CA SER A 137 21.42 -2.25 6.80
C SER A 137 22.32 -2.39 8.04
N GLU A 138 23.37 -1.56 8.15
CA GLU A 138 24.30 -1.56 9.28
C GLU A 138 23.82 -0.67 10.47
N LEU A 139 22.67 0.02 10.33
CA LEU A 139 22.13 0.88 11.38
C LEU A 139 21.60 0.06 12.57
N ALA A 140 22.13 0.34 13.77
CA ALA A 140 21.63 -0.26 15.02
C ALA A 140 20.17 0.08 15.35
N ALA A 141 19.63 1.17 14.77
CA ALA A 141 18.24 1.58 14.94
C ALA A 141 17.24 0.73 14.14
N LEU A 142 17.72 -0.06 13.16
CA LEU A 142 16.89 -0.96 12.38
C LEU A 142 16.84 -2.35 13.00
N PRO A 143 15.64 -2.92 13.19
CA PRO A 143 15.47 -4.33 13.52
C PRO A 143 16.21 -5.23 12.52
N ARG A 144 16.77 -6.33 13.00
CA ARG A 144 17.55 -7.26 12.19
C ARG A 144 16.81 -7.75 10.93
N TYR A 145 15.52 -8.04 11.02
CA TYR A 145 14.73 -8.49 9.87
C TYR A 145 14.61 -7.42 8.76
N LEU A 146 14.61 -6.12 9.12
CA LEU A 146 14.61 -5.02 8.15
C LEU A 146 15.99 -4.85 7.51
N ALA A 147 17.05 -4.98 8.31
CA ALA A 147 18.42 -4.95 7.81
C ALA A 147 18.70 -6.09 6.81
N ASP A 148 18.32 -7.32 7.17
CA ASP A 148 18.45 -8.50 6.30
C ASP A 148 17.59 -8.33 5.02
N GLY A 149 16.39 -7.77 5.17
CA GLY A 149 15.50 -7.48 4.06
C GLY A 149 16.04 -6.45 3.07
N LEU A 150 16.63 -5.37 3.58
CA LEU A 150 17.34 -4.36 2.81
C LEU A 150 18.51 -4.96 2.03
N GLU A 151 19.31 -5.80 2.68
CA GLU A 151 20.44 -6.47 2.03
C GLU A 151 19.98 -7.35 0.86
N ARG A 152 18.84 -8.02 1.01
CA ARG A 152 18.24 -8.78 -0.09
C ARG A 152 17.79 -7.90 -1.26
N VAL A 153 17.20 -6.73 -1.00
CA VAL A 153 16.87 -5.74 -2.05
C VAL A 153 18.14 -5.29 -2.79
N ARG A 154 19.25 -5.11 -2.07
CA ARG A 154 20.55 -4.74 -2.64
C ARG A 154 21.07 -5.81 -3.60
N GLU A 155 20.99 -7.09 -3.21
CA GLU A 155 21.39 -8.22 -4.04
C GLU A 155 20.57 -8.31 -5.33
N ILE A 156 19.24 -8.22 -5.23
CA ILE A 156 18.32 -8.23 -6.38
C ILE A 156 18.66 -7.05 -7.32
N GLY A 157 18.87 -5.86 -6.77
CA GLY A 157 19.24 -4.68 -7.57
C GLY A 157 20.57 -4.81 -8.30
N ASN A 158 21.55 -5.50 -7.70
CA ASN A 158 22.85 -5.73 -8.31
C ASN A 158 22.77 -6.75 -9.46
N LEU A 159 22.00 -7.82 -9.28
CA LEU A 159 21.73 -8.81 -10.34
C LEU A 159 20.98 -8.16 -11.51
N ALA A 160 20.01 -7.30 -11.22
CA ALA A 160 19.27 -6.54 -12.24
C ALA A 160 20.12 -5.49 -12.98
N ALA A 161 21.27 -5.08 -12.44
CA ALA A 161 22.15 -4.06 -13.02
C ALA A 161 23.38 -4.65 -13.74
N HIS A 162 23.68 -5.94 -13.55
CA HIS A 162 24.78 -6.63 -14.19
C HIS A 162 24.27 -7.76 -15.10
N PRO A 163 24.10 -7.52 -16.41
CA PRO A 163 24.20 -8.61 -17.37
C PRO A 163 25.64 -9.11 -17.27
N ALA A 164 25.82 -10.39 -16.99
CA ALA A 164 27.13 -11.02 -17.08
C ALA A 164 27.77 -10.66 -18.43
N HIS A 165 28.85 -9.89 -18.37
CA HIS A 165 29.88 -9.85 -19.41
C HIS A 165 29.51 -9.44 -20.84
N ASP A 166 28.44 -8.68 -21.10
CA ASP A 166 28.22 -8.19 -22.46
C ASP A 166 27.92 -6.70 -22.56
N THR A 167 28.74 -6.06 -23.38
CA THR A 167 28.84 -4.62 -23.64
C THR A 167 27.68 -4.17 -24.54
N ARG A 168 26.44 -4.41 -24.13
CA ARG A 168 25.23 -4.01 -24.87
C ARG A 168 24.29 -3.24 -23.96
N ILE A 169 24.33 -1.93 -24.12
CA ILE A 169 23.30 -0.99 -23.66
C ILE A 169 21.96 -1.47 -24.25
N GLY A 170 20.99 -1.79 -23.40
CA GLY A 170 19.63 -2.18 -23.81
C GLY A 170 19.14 -3.55 -23.34
N VAL A 171 19.92 -4.29 -22.53
CA VAL A 171 19.40 -5.50 -21.87
C VAL A 171 18.40 -5.07 -20.79
N ILE A 172 17.11 -5.20 -21.10
CA ILE A 172 16.06 -5.20 -20.08
C ILE A 172 16.30 -6.47 -19.27
N VAL A 173 16.82 -6.32 -18.05
CA VAL A 173 16.91 -7.46 -17.15
C VAL A 173 15.51 -7.82 -16.71
N ASP A 174 15.16 -9.09 -16.90
CA ASP A 174 13.86 -9.61 -16.50
C ASP A 174 13.80 -9.57 -14.97
N VAL A 175 12.93 -8.71 -14.44
CA VAL A 175 12.68 -8.64 -13.00
C VAL A 175 11.47 -9.51 -12.76
N GLU A 176 11.67 -10.59 -12.01
CA GLU A 176 10.56 -11.45 -11.63
C GLU A 176 9.60 -10.71 -10.71
N ARG A 177 8.32 -11.08 -10.76
CA ARG A 177 7.28 -10.45 -9.96
C ARG A 177 7.64 -10.47 -8.47
N GLU A 178 8.13 -11.60 -8.00
CA GLU A 178 8.51 -11.88 -6.62
C GLU A 178 9.61 -10.93 -6.12
N GLU A 179 10.51 -10.49 -7.01
CA GLU A 179 11.57 -9.53 -6.68
C GLU A 179 11.03 -8.11 -6.47
N ALA A 180 10.08 -7.71 -7.31
CA ALA A 180 9.38 -6.44 -7.17
C ALA A 180 8.50 -6.46 -5.91
N GLU A 181 7.80 -7.56 -5.66
CA GLU A 181 7.00 -7.78 -4.45
C GLU A 181 7.83 -7.70 -3.18
N TRP A 182 9.00 -8.34 -3.15
CA TRP A 182 9.94 -8.25 -2.04
C TRP A 182 10.35 -6.81 -1.75
N THR A 183 10.69 -6.05 -2.79
CA THR A 183 11.11 -4.65 -2.64
C THR A 183 9.98 -3.80 -2.05
N LEU A 184 8.73 -4.02 -2.48
CA LEU A 184 7.55 -3.36 -1.91
C LEU A 184 7.32 -3.76 -0.45
N GLU A 185 7.46 -5.04 -0.08
CA GLU A 185 7.27 -5.51 1.30
C GLU A 185 8.29 -4.91 2.29
N ILE A 186 9.54 -4.78 1.86
CA ILE A 186 10.56 -4.10 2.68
C ILE A 186 10.23 -2.62 2.84
N LEU A 187 9.77 -1.97 1.79
CA LEU A 187 9.35 -0.57 1.84
C LEU A 187 8.14 -0.37 2.78
N GLU A 188 7.14 -1.26 2.72
CA GLU A 188 5.99 -1.29 3.61
C GLU A 188 6.42 -1.43 5.09
N SER A 189 7.36 -2.32 5.34
CA SER A 189 7.89 -2.58 6.68
C SER A 189 8.71 -1.39 7.21
N LEU A 190 9.46 -0.71 6.34
CA LEU A 190 10.17 0.53 6.67
C LEU A 190 9.21 1.68 6.95
N PHE A 191 8.15 1.86 6.16
CA PHE A 191 7.15 2.88 6.43
C PHE A 191 6.50 2.70 7.79
N LYS A 192 6.16 1.46 8.12
CA LYS A 192 5.61 1.12 9.42
C LYS A 192 6.59 1.47 10.55
N HIS A 193 7.83 1.00 10.47
CA HIS A 193 8.83 1.20 11.52
C HIS A 193 9.26 2.65 11.69
N CYS A 194 9.48 3.37 10.58
CA CYS A 194 10.07 4.70 10.60
C CYS A 194 9.06 5.83 10.84
N TYR A 195 7.79 5.64 10.45
CA TYR A 195 6.80 6.72 10.47
C TYR A 195 5.54 6.36 11.27
N VAL A 196 4.93 5.19 11.00
CA VAL A 196 3.63 4.84 11.58
C VAL A 196 3.76 4.47 13.06
N ASP A 197 4.63 3.53 13.40
CA ASP A 197 4.76 3.00 14.76
C ASP A 197 5.21 4.09 15.76
N PRO A 198 6.19 4.98 15.45
CA PRO A 198 6.54 6.09 16.32
C PRO A 198 5.38 7.05 16.58
N SER A 199 4.64 7.42 15.52
CA SER A 199 3.49 8.33 15.61
C SER A 199 2.33 7.72 16.41
N GLU A 200 2.02 6.44 16.17
CA GLU A 200 1.00 5.70 16.92
C GLU A 200 1.39 5.54 18.40
N TYR A 201 2.66 5.26 18.68
CA TYR A 201 3.18 5.16 20.04
C TYR A 201 3.06 6.49 20.80
N GLU A 202 3.46 7.60 20.18
CA GLU A 202 3.33 8.93 20.77
C GLU A 202 1.87 9.31 21.03
N ARG A 203 0.97 9.01 20.09
CA ARG A 203 -0.47 9.24 20.26
C ARG A 203 -1.04 8.44 21.43
N ARG A 204 -0.68 7.15 21.54
CA ARG A 204 -1.17 6.27 22.61
C ARG A 204 -0.63 6.66 23.98
N THR A 205 0.66 6.98 24.06
CA THR A 205 1.30 7.37 25.32
C THR A 205 0.81 8.74 25.79
N SER A 206 0.54 9.69 24.88
CA SER A 206 -0.04 11.00 25.22
C SER A 206 -1.44 10.85 25.84
N LYS A 207 -2.34 10.07 25.20
CA LYS A 207 -3.66 9.75 25.76
C LYS A 207 -3.60 9.08 27.13
N LEU A 208 -2.63 8.17 27.31
CA LEU A 208 -2.44 7.50 28.60
C LEU A 208 -1.95 8.46 29.68
N ARG A 209 -1.00 9.35 29.35
CA ARG A 209 -0.51 10.40 30.26
C ARG A 209 -1.63 11.33 30.70
N GLU A 210 -2.41 11.86 29.76
CA GLU A 210 -3.59 12.69 30.05
C GLU A 210 -4.56 11.97 31.00
N LYS A 211 -4.83 10.68 30.75
CA LYS A 211 -5.72 9.89 31.62
C LYS A 211 -5.14 9.77 33.03
N LEU A 212 -3.85 9.46 33.16
CA LEU A 212 -3.17 9.31 34.45
C LEU A 212 -3.13 10.63 35.23
N ASP A 213 -2.87 11.75 34.55
CA ASP A 213 -2.80 13.06 35.18
C ASP A 213 -4.17 13.52 35.69
N ARG A 214 -5.25 13.27 34.94
CA ARG A 214 -6.63 13.47 35.44
C ARG A 214 -6.90 12.62 36.67
N THR A 215 -6.60 11.31 36.63
CA THR A 215 -6.82 10.43 37.80
C THR A 215 -6.03 10.87 39.03
N ARG A 216 -4.79 11.37 38.84
CA ARG A 216 -3.97 11.93 39.93
C ARG A 216 -4.55 13.24 40.47
N ALA A 217 -5.07 14.11 39.60
CA ALA A 217 -5.73 15.35 40.01
C ALA A 217 -7.02 15.06 40.80
N ASP A 218 -7.84 14.12 40.33
CA ASP A 218 -9.07 13.69 41.01
C ASP A 218 -8.77 13.08 42.39
N SER A 219 -7.72 12.24 42.49
CA SER A 219 -7.31 11.62 43.75
C SER A 219 -6.83 12.65 44.79
N LYS A 220 -6.10 13.69 44.35
CA LYS A 220 -5.68 14.81 45.22
C LYS A 220 -6.87 15.67 45.66
N ASN A 221 -7.82 15.90 44.76
CA ASN A 221 -9.02 16.67 45.06
C ASN A 221 -9.98 15.94 46.01
N SER A 222 -9.98 14.61 46.03
CA SER A 222 -10.73 13.80 46.99
C SER A 222 -10.07 13.63 48.37
N GLN A 223 -8.76 13.90 48.49
CA GLN A 223 -8.04 13.88 49.78
C GLN A 223 -8.05 15.23 50.51
N ALA A 224 -8.10 16.35 49.77
CA ALA A 224 -8.21 17.70 50.34
C ALA A 224 -9.41 17.91 51.30
N PRO A 225 -10.65 17.46 51.00
CA PRO A 225 -11.78 17.65 51.92
C PRO A 225 -11.71 16.78 53.18
N ALA A 226 -10.90 15.72 53.19
CA ALA A 226 -10.72 14.86 54.37
C ALA A 226 -9.69 15.44 55.36
N GLU A 227 -8.62 16.08 54.88
CA GLU A 227 -7.62 16.73 55.75
C GLU A 227 -8.13 18.06 56.35
N GLU A 228 -8.91 18.86 55.60
CA GLU A 228 -9.52 20.09 56.14
C GLU A 228 -10.55 19.80 57.25
N ALA A 229 -11.34 18.73 57.13
CA ALA A 229 -12.31 18.33 58.15
C ALA A 229 -11.65 17.83 59.46
N VAL A 230 -10.47 17.20 59.37
CA VAL A 230 -9.71 16.75 60.56
C VAL A 230 -9.02 17.92 61.27
N LEU A 231 -8.54 18.92 60.52
CA LEU A 231 -7.95 20.14 61.09
C LEU A 231 -9.01 21.03 61.77
N GLN A 232 -10.19 21.18 61.19
CA GLN A 232 -11.29 21.96 61.78
C GLN A 232 -11.88 21.32 63.04
N ASN A 233 -11.93 19.99 63.12
CA ASN A 233 -12.37 19.27 64.33
C ASN A 233 -11.34 19.32 65.48
N ARG A 234 -10.05 19.48 65.19
CA ARG A 234 -9.02 19.65 66.23
C ARG A 234 -8.96 21.06 66.80
N ALA A 235 -9.27 22.07 66.00
CA ALA A 235 -9.31 23.47 66.44
C ALA A 235 -10.55 23.83 67.28
N SER A 236 -11.58 22.98 67.28
CA SER A 236 -12.82 23.16 68.04
C SER A 236 -12.87 22.36 69.35
N GLN A 237 -11.83 21.58 69.65
CA GLN A 237 -11.68 20.78 70.88
C GLN A 237 -10.54 21.27 71.79
N ALA A 238 -9.96 22.44 71.52
CA ALA A 238 -8.99 23.15 72.37
C ALA A 238 -9.61 24.46 72.86
#